data_AF-A0AAP6SK56-F1
#
_entry.id   AF-A0AAP6SK56-F1
#
_cell.length_a   1.000
_cell.length_b   1.000
_cell.length_c   1.000
_cell.angle_alpha   90.00
_cell.angle_beta   90.00
_cell.angle_gamma   90.00
#
_symmetry.space_group_name_H-M   'P 1'
#
loop_
_entity.id
_entity.type
_entity.pdbx_description
1 polymer ?
#
loop_
_entity_poly.entity_id
_entity_poly.type
_entity_poly.pdbx_seq_one_letter_code
_entity_poly.pdbx_strand_id
1 'polypeptide(L)'
;MSEELKYISYDEALVVYAKTVAASGGGLQGVKDEGGIRKVLDFVQNDLYYPTFVEKLTYLVFGLCTGHYFEDSNKRVALTIGVWFLVHNGYYWHAYNFMQCMEAIIYHVAAGRIDKDLLQRIITCYMANEDYPEDLKLEIIHAIDNNS
;
A
#
# COMPACT_ATOMS: atom_id res chain seq x y z
N MET A 1 26.07 -9.08 1.33
CA MET A 1 25.56 -8.57 0.04
C MET A 1 24.27 -7.85 0.37
N SER A 2 24.21 -6.53 0.23
CA SER A 2 22.93 -5.83 0.27
C SER A 2 22.17 -6.28 -0.97
N GLU A 3 21.14 -7.10 -0.80
CA GLU A 3 20.26 -7.44 -1.93
C GLU A 3 19.60 -6.13 -2.38
N GLU A 4 19.76 -5.82 -3.67
CA GLU A 4 19.14 -4.67 -4.31
C GLU A 4 17.62 -4.85 -4.27
N LEU A 5 16.89 -3.83 -3.81
CA LEU A 5 15.43 -3.88 -3.75
C LEU A 5 14.85 -4.07 -5.14
N LYS A 6 13.92 -5.01 -5.27
CA LYS A 6 13.19 -5.26 -6.51
C LYS A 6 11.95 -4.38 -6.56
N TYR A 7 11.97 -3.40 -7.45
CA TYR A 7 10.87 -2.48 -7.70
C TYR A 7 9.88 -3.02 -8.72
N ILE A 8 8.68 -2.45 -8.69
CA ILE A 8 7.57 -2.84 -9.55
C ILE A 8 7.56 -1.94 -10.77
N SER A 9 7.66 -2.53 -11.95
CA SER A 9 7.50 -1.83 -13.21
C SER A 9 6.03 -1.46 -13.47
N TYR A 10 5.81 -0.48 -14.33
CA TYR A 10 4.45 -0.11 -14.73
C TYR A 10 3.65 -1.28 -15.33
N ASP A 11 4.30 -2.10 -16.18
CA ASP A 11 3.66 -3.24 -16.81
C ASP A 11 3.26 -4.31 -15.77
N GLU A 12 4.10 -4.56 -14.77
CA GLU A 12 3.75 -5.43 -13.64
C GLU A 12 2.58 -4.87 -12.83
N ALA A 13 2.56 -3.56 -12.58
CA ALA A 13 1.44 -2.91 -11.90
C ALA A 13 0.12 -3.08 -12.67
N LEU A 14 0.15 -3.01 -14.00
CA LEU A 14 -1.03 -3.29 -14.84
C LEU A 14 -1.46 -4.76 -14.80
N VAL A 15 -0.51 -5.69 -14.79
CA VAL A 15 -0.80 -7.12 -14.62
C VAL A 15 -1.45 -7.39 -13.26
N VAL A 16 -0.92 -6.77 -12.20
CA VAL A 16 -1.50 -6.86 -10.85
C VAL A 16 -2.91 -6.27 -10.86
N TYR A 17 -3.11 -5.08 -11.43
CA TYR A 17 -4.42 -4.46 -11.55
C TYR A 17 -5.46 -5.37 -12.24
N ALA A 18 -5.12 -5.90 -13.41
CA ALA A 18 -6.00 -6.78 -14.17
C ALA A 18 -6.38 -8.03 -13.36
N LYS A 19 -5.42 -8.65 -12.67
CA LYS A 19 -5.66 -9.81 -11.80
C LYS A 19 -6.53 -9.45 -10.59
N THR A 20 -6.28 -8.30 -9.95
CA THR A 20 -7.09 -7.83 -8.80
C THR A 20 -8.55 -7.60 -9.20
N VAL A 21 -8.79 -6.98 -10.36
CA VAL A 21 -10.16 -6.76 -10.86
C VAL A 21 -10.85 -8.09 -11.21
N ALA A 22 -10.15 -9.00 -11.88
CA ALA A 22 -10.69 -10.31 -12.21
C ALA A 22 -11.06 -11.13 -10.96
N ALA A 23 -10.17 -11.16 -9.96
CA ALA A 23 -10.40 -11.85 -8.68
C ALA A 23 -11.55 -11.24 -7.86
N SER A 24 -11.85 -9.96 -8.10
CA SER A 24 -12.91 -9.20 -7.42
C SER A 24 -14.31 -9.39 -8.01
N GLY A 25 -14.48 -10.28 -8.99
CA GLY A 25 -15.74 -10.48 -9.71
C GLY A 25 -15.94 -9.53 -10.91
N GLY A 26 -14.88 -8.85 -11.34
CA GLY A 26 -14.91 -7.87 -12.44
C GLY A 26 -15.06 -6.42 -11.95
N GLY A 27 -15.41 -5.53 -12.87
CA GLY A 27 -15.52 -4.09 -12.63
C GLY A 27 -15.14 -3.28 -13.86
N LEU A 28 -15.21 -1.95 -13.73
CA LEU A 28 -14.70 -1.05 -14.78
C LEU A 28 -13.18 -1.18 -14.86
N GLN A 29 -12.70 -1.59 -16.03
CA GLN A 29 -11.28 -1.66 -16.32
C GLN A 29 -10.86 -0.39 -17.04
N GLY A 30 -9.80 0.26 -16.55
CA GLY A 30 -9.22 1.40 -17.21
C GLY A 30 -8.20 2.11 -16.33
N VAL A 31 -7.21 2.70 -16.99
CA VAL A 31 -6.25 3.60 -16.36
C VAL A 31 -6.74 5.03 -16.59
N LYS A 32 -6.98 5.77 -15.51
CA LYS A 32 -7.36 7.19 -15.53
C LYS A 32 -6.15 8.09 -15.70
N ASP A 33 -5.07 7.77 -15.00
CA ASP A 33 -3.84 8.56 -14.99
C ASP A 33 -2.61 7.67 -14.95
N GLU A 34 -2.11 7.33 -16.13
CA GLU A 34 -0.86 6.58 -16.30
C GLU A 34 0.35 7.36 -15.77
N GLY A 35 0.38 8.67 -15.97
CA GLY A 35 1.48 9.52 -15.52
C GLY A 35 1.62 9.55 -14.00
N GLY A 36 0.48 9.57 -13.29
CA GLY A 36 0.42 9.47 -11.84
C GLY A 36 0.97 8.14 -11.31
N ILE A 37 0.56 7.01 -11.92
CA ILE A 37 1.08 5.69 -11.54
C ILE A 37 2.59 5.63 -11.72
N ARG A 38 3.08 6.02 -12.91
CA ARG A 38 4.52 6.01 -13.22
C ARG A 38 5.31 6.86 -12.23
N LYS A 39 4.83 8.07 -11.90
CA LYS A 39 5.46 8.92 -10.88
C LYS A 39 5.57 8.24 -9.52
N VAL A 40 4.54 7.53 -9.06
CA VAL A 40 4.61 6.80 -7.78
C VAL A 40 5.62 5.66 -7.84
N LEU A 41 5.63 4.89 -8.93
CA LEU A 41 6.58 3.77 -9.13
C LEU A 41 8.03 4.23 -9.33
N ASP A 42 8.25 5.42 -9.88
CA ASP A 42 9.58 6.01 -10.05
C ASP A 42 10.06 6.65 -8.74
N PHE A 43 9.19 7.42 -8.06
CA PHE A 43 9.58 8.22 -6.90
C PHE A 43 9.82 7.37 -5.64
N VAL A 44 9.23 6.19 -5.52
CA VAL A 44 9.52 5.25 -4.40
C VAL A 44 11.01 4.85 -4.35
N GLN A 45 11.69 4.89 -5.49
CA GLN A 45 13.10 4.50 -5.60
C GLN A 45 14.04 5.57 -5.02
N ASN A 46 13.52 6.75 -4.66
CA ASN A 46 14.33 7.84 -4.14
C ASN A 46 14.67 7.63 -2.66
N ASP A 47 15.89 7.17 -2.38
CA ASP A 47 16.39 6.90 -1.04
C ASP A 47 16.57 8.16 -0.17
N LEU A 48 16.63 9.35 -0.76
CA LEU A 48 16.64 10.60 0.02
C LEU A 48 15.30 10.83 0.73
N TYR A 49 14.19 10.41 0.10
CA TYR A 49 12.85 10.58 0.65
C TYR A 49 12.32 9.32 1.34
N TYR A 50 12.73 8.14 0.88
CA TYR A 50 12.28 6.84 1.38
C TYR A 50 13.48 5.93 1.66
N PRO A 51 14.29 6.20 2.69
CA PRO A 51 15.52 5.45 2.94
C PRO A 51 15.29 4.00 3.37
N THR A 52 14.11 3.66 3.92
CA THR A 52 13.82 2.30 4.42
C THR A 52 12.79 1.56 3.57
N PHE A 53 12.80 0.22 3.66
CA PHE A 53 11.80 -0.62 2.99
C PHE A 53 10.37 -0.29 3.45
N VAL A 54 10.19 -0.02 4.74
CA VAL A 54 8.88 0.36 5.32
C VAL A 54 8.36 1.64 4.69
N GLU A 55 9.18 2.69 4.62
CA GLU A 55 8.79 3.96 4.00
C GLU A 55 8.43 3.79 2.51
N LYS A 56 9.18 2.95 1.79
CA LYS A 56 8.90 2.62 0.39
C LYS A 56 7.56 1.88 0.22
N LEU A 57 7.31 0.87 1.05
CA LEU A 57 6.04 0.13 1.08
C LEU A 57 4.87 1.05 1.42
N THR A 58 5.01 1.89 2.46
CA THR A 58 3.99 2.86 2.85
C THR A 58 3.71 3.84 1.73
N TYR A 59 4.74 4.38 1.08
CA TYR A 59 4.54 5.34 -0.01
C TYR A 59 3.81 4.72 -1.21
N LEU A 60 4.18 3.50 -1.62
CA LEU A 60 3.50 2.78 -2.70
C LEU A 60 2.02 2.57 -2.38
N VAL A 61 1.74 2.02 -1.21
CA VAL A 61 0.38 1.69 -0.80
C VAL A 61 -0.46 2.95 -0.63
N PHE A 62 0.06 3.98 0.03
CA PHE A 62 -0.63 5.26 0.23
C PHE A 62 -0.89 5.98 -1.10
N GLY A 63 0.14 6.11 -1.94
CA GLY A 63 0.07 6.85 -3.19
C GLY A 63 -0.91 6.23 -4.18
N LEU A 64 -0.87 4.90 -4.32
CA LEU A 64 -1.79 4.18 -5.20
C LEU A 64 -3.22 4.15 -4.66
N CYS A 65 -3.39 4.13 -3.33
CA CYS A 65 -4.71 4.15 -2.71
C CYS A 65 -5.41 5.51 -2.89
N THR A 66 -4.69 6.61 -2.68
CA THR A 66 -5.25 7.97 -2.67
C THR A 66 -5.23 8.66 -4.03
N GLY A 67 -4.39 8.20 -4.96
CA GLY A 67 -4.21 8.84 -6.27
C GLY A 67 -5.35 8.65 -7.28
N HIS A 68 -6.30 7.74 -7.03
CA HIS A 68 -7.43 7.45 -7.93
C HIS A 68 -7.04 7.17 -9.39
N TYR A 69 -5.90 6.50 -9.60
CA TYR A 69 -5.33 6.32 -10.94
C TYR A 69 -6.04 5.29 -11.82
N PHE A 70 -6.86 4.42 -11.24
CA PHE A 70 -7.64 3.41 -11.96
C PHE A 70 -9.13 3.74 -11.94
N GLU A 71 -9.86 3.22 -12.93
CA GLU A 71 -11.32 3.39 -13.03
C GLU A 71 -12.03 2.91 -11.77
N ASP A 72 -11.64 1.74 -11.28
CA ASP A 72 -12.17 1.11 -10.08
C ASP A 72 -11.07 0.33 -9.34
N SER A 73 -11.36 -0.09 -8.11
CA SER A 73 -10.53 -0.98 -7.30
C SER A 73 -9.21 -0.41 -6.75
N ASN A 74 -9.00 0.91 -6.78
CA ASN A 74 -7.78 1.58 -6.30
C ASN A 74 -7.29 1.07 -4.92
N LYS A 75 -8.19 0.93 -3.93
CA LYS A 75 -7.88 0.37 -2.61
C LYS A 75 -7.29 -1.05 -2.68
N ARG A 76 -7.97 -1.94 -3.42
CA ARG A 76 -7.58 -3.34 -3.58
C ARG A 76 -6.28 -3.47 -4.37
N VAL A 77 -6.08 -2.62 -5.37
CA VAL A 77 -4.87 -2.57 -6.18
C VAL A 77 -3.69 -2.12 -5.32
N ALA A 78 -3.86 -1.09 -4.50
CA ALA A 78 -2.82 -0.63 -3.57
C ALA A 78 -2.38 -1.75 -2.61
N LEU A 79 -3.34 -2.50 -2.04
CA LEU A 79 -3.05 -3.67 -1.21
C LEU A 79 -2.32 -4.76 -1.99
N THR A 80 -2.82 -5.11 -3.18
CA THR A 80 -2.22 -6.19 -3.99
C THR A 80 -0.82 -5.84 -4.45
N ILE A 81 -0.57 -4.57 -4.79
CA ILE A 81 0.77 -4.07 -5.11
C ILE A 81 1.68 -4.11 -3.89
N GLY A 82 1.20 -3.76 -2.69
CA GLY A 82 1.94 -3.93 -1.45
C GLY A 82 2.33 -5.39 -1.18
N VAL A 83 1.40 -6.33 -1.36
CA VAL A 83 1.67 -7.77 -1.29
C VAL A 83 2.72 -8.18 -2.32
N TRP A 84 2.58 -7.72 -3.57
CA TRP A 84 3.53 -8.04 -4.64
C TRP A 84 4.94 -7.54 -4.31
N PHE A 85 5.06 -6.33 -3.78
CA PHE A 85 6.33 -5.74 -3.34
C PHE A 85 6.98 -6.55 -2.22
N LEU A 86 6.20 -6.99 -1.23
CA LEU A 86 6.67 -7.87 -0.16
C LEU A 86 7.20 -9.21 -0.70
N VAL A 87 6.45 -9.86 -1.58
CA VAL A 87 6.85 -11.14 -2.19
C VAL A 87 8.15 -11.01 -2.98
N HIS A 88 8.29 -9.96 -3.80
CA HIS A 88 9.47 -9.77 -4.66
C HIS A 88 10.75 -9.55 -3.86
N ASN A 89 10.62 -9.00 -2.66
CA ASN A 89 11.72 -8.70 -1.75
C ASN A 89 11.87 -9.73 -0.62
N GLY A 90 11.23 -10.92 -0.74
CA GLY A 90 11.45 -12.05 0.15
C GLY A 90 10.66 -12.06 1.46
N TYR A 91 9.75 -11.10 1.66
CA TYR A 91 8.93 -10.98 2.87
C TYR A 91 7.65 -11.84 2.78
N TYR A 92 7.79 -13.14 2.54
CA TYR A 92 6.65 -14.03 2.25
C TYR A 92 5.63 -14.13 3.40
N TRP A 93 6.10 -14.17 4.65
CA TRP A 93 5.22 -14.28 5.82
C TRP A 93 4.38 -13.01 6.02
N HIS A 94 5.01 -11.84 5.84
CA HIS A 94 4.32 -10.57 5.80
C HIS A 94 3.36 -10.51 4.62
N ALA A 95 3.78 -10.88 3.41
CA ALA A 95 2.89 -10.88 2.24
C ALA A 95 1.62 -11.72 2.46
N TYR A 96 1.73 -12.88 3.11
CA TYR A 96 0.61 -13.78 3.41
C TYR A 96 -0.49 -13.12 4.26
N ASN A 97 -0.11 -12.36 5.29
CA ASN A 97 -1.06 -11.73 6.22
C ASN A 97 -1.44 -10.29 5.82
N PHE A 98 -0.67 -9.64 4.95
CA PHE A 98 -0.75 -8.19 4.71
C PHE A 98 -2.14 -7.75 4.26
N MET A 99 -2.75 -8.46 3.31
CA MET A 99 -4.05 -8.08 2.76
C MET A 99 -5.14 -8.09 3.84
N GLN A 100 -5.19 -9.14 4.68
CA GLN A 100 -6.16 -9.25 5.76
C GLN A 100 -5.91 -8.19 6.85
N CYS A 101 -4.66 -7.95 7.22
CA CYS A 101 -4.31 -6.97 8.27
C CYS A 101 -4.58 -5.52 7.83
N MET A 102 -4.36 -5.21 6.55
CA MET A 102 -4.38 -3.83 6.06
C MET A 102 -5.70 -3.42 5.41
N GLU A 103 -6.65 -4.33 5.21
CA GLU A 103 -7.92 -4.03 4.53
C GLU A 103 -8.70 -2.89 5.19
N ALA A 104 -8.94 -3.00 6.50
CA ALA A 104 -9.63 -1.95 7.25
C ALA A 104 -8.82 -0.64 7.25
N ILE A 105 -7.51 -0.70 7.47
CA ILE A 105 -6.63 0.46 7.45
C ILE A 105 -6.72 1.20 6.11
N ILE A 106 -6.66 0.48 4.99
CA ILE A 106 -6.72 1.08 3.65
C ILE A 106 -8.09 1.68 3.33
N TYR A 107 -9.17 1.13 3.88
CA TYR A 107 -10.46 1.79 3.82
C TYR A 107 -10.42 3.19 4.47
N HIS A 108 -9.81 3.32 5.65
CA HIS A 108 -9.68 4.60 6.35
C HIS A 108 -8.65 5.54 5.71
N VAL A 109 -7.61 5.02 5.06
CA VAL A 109 -6.68 5.82 4.23
C VAL A 109 -7.43 6.44 3.05
N ALA A 110 -8.22 5.65 2.33
CA ALA A 110 -9.02 6.15 1.20
C ALA A 110 -10.09 7.16 1.63
N ALA A 111 -10.57 7.07 2.88
CA ALA A 111 -11.48 8.06 3.46
C ALA A 111 -10.76 9.32 3.98
N GLY A 112 -9.42 9.39 3.88
CA GLY A 112 -8.62 10.52 4.36
C GLY A 112 -8.50 10.60 5.89
N ARG A 113 -8.87 9.54 6.60
CA ARG A 113 -8.86 9.49 8.07
C ARG A 113 -7.54 8.99 8.64
N ILE A 114 -6.87 8.11 7.91
CA ILE A 114 -5.50 7.67 8.20
C ILE A 114 -4.59 8.34 7.17
N ASP A 115 -3.70 9.21 7.64
CA ASP A 115 -2.72 9.85 6.78
C ASP A 115 -1.49 8.95 6.55
N LYS A 116 -0.51 9.48 5.82
CA LYS A 116 0.70 8.73 5.48
C LYS A 116 1.57 8.41 6.70
N ASP A 117 1.64 9.30 7.68
CA ASP A 117 2.48 9.12 8.87
C ASP A 117 1.92 8.03 9.77
N LEU A 118 0.61 8.09 10.05
CA LEU A 118 -0.09 7.06 10.81
C LEU A 118 -0.01 5.70 10.10
N LEU A 119 -0.19 5.67 8.77
CA LEU A 119 -0.01 4.44 7.99
C LEU A 119 1.42 3.91 8.09
N GLN A 120 2.44 4.78 8.10
CA GLN A 120 3.84 4.36 8.24
C GLN A 120 4.09 3.68 9.58
N ARG A 121 3.56 4.24 10.68
CA ARG A 121 3.68 3.66 12.03
C ARG A 121 2.99 2.29 12.12
N ILE A 122 1.80 2.17 11.54
CA ILE A 122 1.09 0.88 11.43
C ILE A 122 1.92 -0.16 10.67
N ILE A 123 2.44 0.19 9.48
CA ILE A 123 3.25 -0.71 8.66
C ILE A 123 4.57 -1.04 9.35
N THR A 124 5.14 -0.11 10.13
CA THR A 124 6.37 -0.34 10.90
C THR A 124 6.17 -1.45 11.93
N CYS A 125 5.14 -1.35 12.78
CA CYS A 125 4.83 -2.40 13.76
C CYS A 125 4.50 -3.73 13.07
N TYR A 126 3.74 -3.67 11.96
CA TYR A 126 3.43 -4.83 11.16
C TYR A 126 4.69 -5.56 10.64
N MET A 127 5.64 -4.81 10.08
CA MET A 127 6.89 -5.38 9.56
C MET A 127 7.80 -5.91 10.68
N ALA A 128 7.76 -5.30 11.87
CA ALA A 128 8.47 -5.77 13.05
C ALA A 128 7.83 -7.01 13.71
N ASN A 129 6.61 -7.40 13.33
CA ASN A 129 5.77 -8.37 14.04
C ASN A 129 5.56 -7.99 15.53
N GLU A 130 5.45 -6.69 15.80
CA GLU A 130 5.23 -6.15 17.13
C GLU A 130 3.76 -5.74 17.30
N ASP A 131 3.27 -5.83 18.53
CA ASP A 131 1.97 -5.24 18.89
C ASP A 131 2.06 -3.71 18.84
N TYR A 132 0.93 -3.05 18.58
CA TYR A 132 0.90 -1.59 18.54
C TYR A 132 1.11 -1.01 19.94
N PRO A 133 2.00 -0.01 20.08
CA PRO A 133 2.07 0.82 21.27
C PRO A 133 0.71 1.42 21.64
N GLU A 134 0.48 1.70 22.92
CA GLU A 134 -0.81 2.19 23.43
C GLU A 134 -1.24 3.51 22.76
N ASP A 135 -0.31 4.43 22.56
CA ASP A 135 -0.53 5.70 21.85
C ASP A 135 -0.98 5.45 20.41
N LEU A 136 -0.35 4.51 19.70
CA LEU A 136 -0.72 4.16 18.33
C LEU A 136 -2.11 3.52 18.28
N LYS A 137 -2.45 2.64 19.23
CA LYS A 137 -3.80 2.05 19.33
C LYS A 137 -4.87 3.12 19.52
N LEU A 138 -4.65 4.06 20.43
CA LEU A 138 -5.56 5.17 20.68
C LEU A 138 -5.72 6.03 19.43
N GLU A 139 -4.64 6.36 18.73
CA GLU A 139 -4.69 7.17 17.52
C GLU A 139 -5.45 6.47 16.38
N ILE A 140 -5.23 5.16 16.19
CA ILE A 140 -6.01 4.35 15.25
C ILE A 140 -7.50 4.37 15.61
N ILE A 141 -7.84 4.18 16.88
CA ILE A 141 -9.24 4.22 17.35
C ILE A 141 -9.87 5.57 17.02
N HIS A 142 -9.22 6.70 17.35
CA HIS A 142 -9.74 8.03 17.04
C HIS A 142 -9.89 8.27 15.52
N ALA A 143 -8.94 7.81 14.71
CA ALA A 143 -9.02 7.90 13.26
C ALA A 143 -10.21 7.08 12.70
N ILE A 144 -10.55 5.97 13.34
CA ILE A 144 -11.66 5.10 12.94
C ILE A 144 -13.02 5.63 13.45
N ASP A 145 -13.07 6.14 14.68
CA ASP A 145 -14.28 6.58 15.38
C ASP A 145 -14.85 7.92 14.91
N ASN A 146 -14.10 8.72 14.14
CA ASN A 146 -14.57 9.97 13.52
C ASN A 146 -15.63 9.74 12.41
N ASN A 147 -16.59 8.85 12.65
CA ASN A 147 -17.84 8.63 11.91
C ASN A 147 -18.92 9.70 12.21
N SER A 148 -18.56 10.84 12.80
CA SER A 148 -19.50 11.93 13.14
C SER A 148 -19.49 13.05 12.13
#